data_AF-A0A523UEJ3-F1
#
_entry.id   AF-A0A523UEJ3-F1
#
_cell.length_a   1.000
_cell.length_b   1.000
_cell.length_c   1.000
_cell.angle_alpha   90.00
_cell.angle_beta   90.00
_cell.angle_gamma   90.00
#
_symmetry.space_group_name_H-M   'P 1'
#
loop_
_entity.id
_entity.type
_entity.pdbx_description
1 polymer ?
#
loop_
_entity_poly.entity_id
_entity_poly.type
_entity_poly.pdbx_seq_one_letter_code
_entity_poly.pdbx_strand_id
1 'polypeptide(L)'
;MKQVVFTDLDGTLLDAADYSYEKSLAGINRLKRDGIPVIFCSAKTRAEQEVYRRKMEVFHPFIVENGGAIFIPSNYFPFPFSYHKIVGGLLVIELGIPCDEIKKVLGKVKEEGGFQLRGFGDMSAEEVARESGLDLESAKLAKQREYDETVKFDVSGE
;
A
#
# COMPACT_ATOMS: atom_id res chain seq x y z
N MET A 1 -25.10 -1.80 -16.82
CA MET A 1 -24.04 -2.71 -16.31
C MET A 1 -23.38 -2.01 -15.13
N LYS A 2 -23.12 -2.70 -14.00
CA LYS A 2 -22.37 -2.09 -12.87
C LYS A 2 -20.88 -2.17 -13.19
N GLN A 3 -20.15 -1.07 -13.01
CA GLN A 3 -18.72 -0.98 -13.28
C GLN A 3 -17.97 -0.66 -11.97
N VAL A 4 -16.76 -1.20 -11.86
CA VAL A 4 -15.80 -0.92 -10.79
C VAL A 4 -14.42 -0.87 -11.44
N VAL A 5 -13.60 0.10 -11.07
CA VAL A 5 -12.23 0.24 -11.58
C VAL A 5 -11.26 -0.10 -10.46
N PHE A 6 -10.41 -1.09 -10.68
CA PHE A 6 -9.25 -1.35 -9.84
C PHE A 6 -8.05 -0.70 -10.52
N THR A 7 -7.26 0.03 -9.75
CA THR A 7 -6.06 0.70 -10.25
C THR A 7 -4.90 0.49 -9.29
N ASP A 8 -3.75 0.15 -9.85
CA ASP A 8 -2.50 0.37 -9.14
C ASP A 8 -2.23 1.87 -9.01
N LEU A 9 -1.30 2.22 -8.13
CA LEU A 9 -0.89 3.60 -7.85
C LEU A 9 0.38 3.93 -8.61
N ASP A 10 1.52 3.42 -8.19
CA ASP A 10 2.83 3.81 -8.74
C ASP A 10 2.95 3.41 -10.22
N GLY A 11 3.29 4.39 -11.07
CA GLY A 11 3.43 4.17 -12.52
C GLY A 11 2.11 3.91 -13.26
N THR A 12 0.96 3.96 -12.57
CA THR A 12 -0.37 3.82 -13.17
C THR A 12 -1.22 5.05 -12.93
N LEU A 13 -1.63 5.28 -11.67
CA LEU A 13 -2.40 6.45 -11.28
C LEU A 13 -1.48 7.63 -10.91
N LEU A 14 -0.34 7.32 -10.32
CA LEU A 14 0.71 8.24 -9.94
C LEU A 14 1.79 8.22 -11.02
N ASP A 15 2.29 9.39 -11.37
CA ASP A 15 3.42 9.52 -12.28
C ASP A 15 4.65 8.82 -11.69
N ALA A 16 5.37 8.05 -12.50
CA ALA A 16 6.50 7.26 -12.05
C ALA A 16 7.72 8.10 -11.64
N ALA A 17 7.81 9.36 -12.09
CA ALA A 17 8.96 10.22 -11.83
C ALA A 17 8.81 11.01 -10.52
N ASP A 18 7.61 11.51 -10.23
CA ASP A 18 7.37 12.44 -9.12
C ASP A 18 6.23 12.01 -8.18
N TYR A 19 5.62 10.85 -8.43
CA TYR A 19 4.49 10.32 -7.66
C TYR A 19 3.26 11.26 -7.61
N SER A 20 3.14 12.19 -8.55
CA SER A 20 2.02 13.11 -8.68
C SER A 20 0.79 12.42 -9.27
N TYR A 21 -0.38 12.72 -8.70
CA TYR A 21 -1.67 12.24 -9.19
C TYR A 21 -2.38 13.25 -10.11
N GLU A 22 -1.80 14.44 -10.34
CA GLU A 22 -2.48 15.56 -11.01
C GLU A 22 -2.96 15.20 -12.42
N LYS A 23 -2.13 14.47 -13.18
CA LYS A 23 -2.47 14.02 -14.55
C LYS A 23 -3.68 13.09 -14.58
N SER A 24 -3.93 12.36 -13.49
CA SER A 24 -5.02 11.39 -13.37
C SER A 24 -6.32 12.01 -12.86
N LEU A 25 -6.30 13.23 -12.30
CA LEU A 25 -7.46 13.85 -11.67
C LEU A 25 -8.67 13.99 -12.59
N ALA A 26 -8.46 14.34 -13.87
CA ALA A 26 -9.55 14.46 -14.82
C ALA A 26 -10.31 13.14 -15.00
N GLY A 27 -9.59 12.02 -15.08
CA GLY A 27 -10.15 10.68 -15.18
C GLY A 27 -10.86 10.26 -13.89
N ILE A 28 -10.23 10.46 -12.73
CA ILE A 28 -10.82 10.16 -11.42
C ILE A 28 -12.12 10.94 -11.23
N ASN A 29 -12.12 12.24 -11.52
CA ASN A 29 -13.31 13.08 -11.40
C ASN A 29 -14.41 12.70 -12.39
N ARG A 30 -14.07 12.13 -13.55
CA ARG A 30 -15.06 11.56 -14.45
C ARG A 30 -15.71 10.32 -13.84
N LEU A 31 -14.91 9.37 -13.34
CA LEU A 31 -15.41 8.15 -12.70
C LEU A 31 -16.28 8.47 -11.47
N LYS A 32 -15.88 9.43 -10.63
CA LYS A 32 -16.67 9.92 -9.49
C LYS A 32 -18.03 10.45 -9.94
N ARG A 33 -18.08 11.30 -10.97
CA ARG A 33 -19.35 11.85 -11.51
C ARG A 33 -20.27 10.77 -12.06
N ASP A 34 -19.70 9.75 -12.68
CA ASP A 34 -20.45 8.64 -13.26
C ASP A 34 -20.84 7.58 -12.20
N GLY A 35 -20.49 7.81 -10.91
CA GLY A 35 -20.81 6.90 -9.81
C GLY A 35 -20.04 5.57 -9.86
N ILE A 36 -18.90 5.54 -10.54
CA ILE A 36 -18.07 4.36 -10.73
C ILE A 36 -17.01 4.31 -9.61
N PRO A 37 -17.03 3.29 -8.73
CA PRO A 37 -16.04 3.17 -7.67
C PRO A 37 -14.63 2.96 -8.23
N VAL A 38 -13.68 3.74 -7.71
CA VAL A 38 -12.24 3.56 -7.94
C VAL A 38 -11.63 2.91 -6.71
N ILE A 39 -11.11 1.70 -6.87
CA ILE A 39 -10.49 0.89 -5.83
C ILE A 39 -8.98 0.94 -6.02
N PHE A 40 -8.27 1.55 -5.07
CA PHE A 40 -6.81 1.48 -5.06
C PHE A 40 -6.38 0.07 -4.69
N CYS A 41 -5.44 -0.48 -5.45
CA CYS A 41 -4.89 -1.81 -5.26
C CYS A 41 -3.40 -1.79 -5.56
N SER A 42 -2.57 -1.66 -4.52
CA SER A 42 -1.15 -1.37 -4.70
C SER A 42 -0.26 -2.05 -3.65
N ALA A 43 1.04 -2.10 -3.94
CA ALA A 43 2.09 -2.49 -2.99
C ALA A 43 2.29 -1.50 -1.84
N LYS A 44 1.75 -0.28 -1.97
CA LYS A 44 1.80 0.76 -0.95
C LYS A 44 1.10 0.35 0.34
N THR A 45 1.65 0.83 1.47
CA THR A 45 1.06 0.63 2.79
C THR A 45 -0.29 1.31 2.91
N ARG A 46 -1.08 0.94 3.92
CA ARG A 46 -2.30 1.68 4.26
C ARG A 46 -2.00 3.16 4.53
N ALA A 47 -0.92 3.44 5.26
CA ALA A 47 -0.55 4.80 5.65
C ALA A 47 -0.27 5.68 4.42
N GLU A 48 0.44 5.15 3.41
CA GLU A 48 0.65 5.85 2.14
C GLU A 48 -0.68 6.06 1.39
N GLN A 49 -1.48 4.99 1.23
CA GLN A 49 -2.72 5.08 0.46
C GLN A 49 -3.74 6.05 1.08
N GLU A 50 -3.81 6.15 2.41
CA GLU A 50 -4.69 7.10 3.08
C GLU A 50 -4.39 8.56 2.70
N VAL A 51 -3.13 8.93 2.46
CA VAL A 51 -2.76 10.27 2.00
C VAL A 51 -3.37 10.54 0.62
N TYR A 52 -3.16 9.63 -0.33
CA TYR A 52 -3.66 9.75 -1.70
C TYR A 52 -5.19 9.74 -1.75
N ARG A 53 -5.84 8.88 -0.96
CA ARG A 53 -7.30 8.81 -0.83
C ARG A 53 -7.88 10.13 -0.37
N ARG A 54 -7.28 10.78 0.63
CA ARG A 54 -7.71 12.10 1.10
C ARG A 54 -7.47 13.17 0.04
N LYS A 55 -6.29 13.20 -0.58
CA LYS A 55 -5.92 14.18 -1.61
C LYS A 55 -6.80 14.13 -2.87
N MET A 56 -7.22 12.93 -3.28
CA MET A 56 -8.08 12.71 -4.46
C MET A 56 -9.58 12.57 -4.11
N GLU A 57 -9.90 12.62 -2.81
CA GLU A 57 -11.25 12.36 -2.27
C GLU A 57 -11.85 11.04 -2.79
N VAL A 58 -11.06 9.97 -2.72
CA VAL A 58 -11.45 8.60 -3.10
C VAL A 58 -11.60 7.78 -1.82
N PHE A 59 -12.85 7.56 -1.40
CA PHE A 59 -13.17 6.91 -0.12
C PHE A 59 -13.83 5.53 -0.27
N HIS A 60 -13.76 4.90 -1.44
CA HIS A 60 -14.21 3.52 -1.67
C HIS A 60 -13.31 2.50 -0.96
N PRO A 61 -13.62 1.19 -0.94
CA PRO A 61 -12.66 0.19 -0.46
C PRO A 61 -11.29 0.30 -1.15
N PHE A 62 -10.26 -0.23 -0.50
CA PHE A 62 -8.90 -0.27 -1.06
C PHE A 62 -8.12 -1.48 -0.55
N ILE A 63 -7.09 -1.84 -1.31
CA ILE A 63 -6.28 -3.04 -1.13
C ILE A 63 -4.83 -2.59 -1.00
N VAL A 64 -4.18 -3.02 0.08
CA VAL A 64 -2.83 -2.60 0.45
C VAL A 64 -1.85 -3.76 0.36
N GLU A 65 -0.55 -3.42 0.28
CA GLU A 65 0.55 -4.36 0.46
C GLU A 65 0.37 -5.63 -0.39
N ASN A 66 0.13 -5.43 -1.69
CA ASN A 66 -0.04 -6.50 -2.68
C ASN A 66 -1.19 -7.48 -2.38
N GLY A 67 -2.25 -7.00 -1.72
CA GLY A 67 -3.37 -7.85 -1.33
C GLY A 67 -3.25 -8.44 0.06
N GLY A 68 -2.29 -7.98 0.88
CA GLY A 68 -2.18 -8.40 2.28
C GLY A 68 -3.44 -8.12 3.10
N ALA A 69 -4.15 -7.03 2.79
CA ALA A 69 -5.46 -6.76 3.38
C ALA A 69 -6.37 -5.89 2.49
N ILE A 70 -7.67 -6.03 2.72
CA ILE A 70 -8.73 -5.20 2.12
C ILE A 70 -9.35 -4.35 3.23
N PHE A 71 -9.41 -3.03 3.01
CA PHE A 71 -10.01 -2.06 3.91
C PHE A 71 -11.32 -1.52 3.32
N ILE A 72 -12.41 -1.66 4.06
CA ILE A 72 -13.76 -1.31 3.62
C ILE A 72 -14.35 -0.30 4.61
N PRO A 73 -14.84 0.88 4.18
CA PRO A 73 -15.53 1.81 5.09
C PRO A 73 -16.72 1.16 5.81
N SER A 74 -16.91 1.48 7.08
CA SER A 74 -18.09 1.01 7.82
C SER A 74 -19.37 1.45 7.10
N ASN A 75 -20.36 0.57 7.06
CA ASN A 75 -21.65 0.78 6.37
C ASN A 75 -21.53 0.99 4.84
N TYR A 76 -20.41 0.63 4.21
CA TYR A 76 -20.25 0.78 2.76
C TYR A 76 -21.14 -0.17 1.95
N PHE A 77 -21.30 -1.42 2.41
CA PHE A 77 -22.17 -2.41 1.77
C PHE A 77 -23.47 -2.61 2.55
N PRO A 78 -24.62 -2.77 1.88
CA PRO A 78 -25.93 -2.95 2.53
C PRO A 78 -26.20 -4.40 2.97
N PHE A 79 -25.15 -5.21 3.13
CA PHE A 79 -25.25 -6.63 3.51
C PHE A 79 -24.11 -7.00 4.46
N PRO A 80 -24.32 -8.00 5.33
CA PRO A 80 -23.28 -8.45 6.24
C PRO A 80 -22.20 -9.25 5.49
N PHE A 81 -20.97 -9.13 5.96
CA PHE A 81 -19.83 -9.94 5.52
C PHE A 81 -18.86 -10.13 6.68
N SER A 82 -18.05 -11.18 6.64
CA SER A 82 -17.02 -11.45 7.65
C SER A 82 -15.81 -10.56 7.46
N TYR A 83 -15.24 -10.09 8.57
CA TYR A 83 -14.02 -9.31 8.63
C TYR A 83 -13.24 -9.72 9.89
N HIS A 84 -11.94 -9.42 9.92
CA HIS A 84 -11.05 -9.85 10.99
C HIS A 84 -10.98 -8.82 12.12
N LYS A 85 -10.95 -7.53 11.78
CA LYS A 85 -10.82 -6.43 12.75
C LYS A 85 -11.41 -5.11 12.22
N ILE A 86 -11.51 -4.12 13.11
CA ILE A 86 -11.91 -2.75 12.77
C ILE A 86 -10.76 -1.81 13.14
N VAL A 87 -10.34 -0.96 12.19
CA VAL A 87 -9.29 0.04 12.39
C VAL A 87 -9.75 1.38 11.84
N GLY A 88 -9.85 2.41 12.69
CA GLY A 88 -10.19 3.77 12.24
C GLY A 88 -11.53 3.89 11.50
N GLY A 89 -12.52 3.06 11.84
CA GLY A 89 -13.82 3.02 11.14
C GLY A 89 -13.80 2.23 9.82
N LEU A 90 -12.71 1.53 9.51
CA LEU A 90 -12.60 0.60 8.39
C LEU A 90 -12.75 -0.84 8.89
N LEU A 91 -13.57 -1.63 8.21
CA LEU A 91 -13.68 -3.08 8.35
C LEU A 91 -12.55 -3.72 7.54
N VAL A 92 -11.75 -4.57 8.17
CA VAL A 92 -10.51 -5.12 7.59
C VAL A 92 -10.64 -6.61 7.33
N ILE A 93 -10.41 -7.02 6.08
CA ILE A 93 -10.25 -8.42 5.70
C ILE A 93 -8.76 -8.67 5.49
N GLU A 94 -8.12 -9.37 6.41
CA GLU A 94 -6.72 -9.80 6.32
C GLU A 94 -6.63 -11.06 5.45
N LEU A 95 -5.73 -11.04 4.47
CA LEU A 95 -5.44 -12.17 3.57
C LEU A 95 -3.99 -12.63 3.67
N GLY A 96 -3.08 -11.72 4.04
CA GLY A 96 -1.69 -11.99 4.37
C GLY A 96 -1.48 -12.28 5.87
N ILE A 97 -0.21 -12.43 6.25
CA ILE A 97 0.22 -12.57 7.64
C ILE A 97 0.79 -11.25 8.17
N PRO A 98 0.81 -11.01 9.49
CA PRO A 98 1.38 -9.79 10.05
C PRO A 98 2.86 -9.58 9.67
N CYS A 99 3.24 -8.33 9.39
CA CYS A 99 4.61 -7.95 9.03
C CYS A 99 5.66 -8.45 10.05
N ASP A 100 5.35 -8.47 11.34
CA ASP A 100 6.25 -8.99 12.37
C ASP A 100 6.54 -10.49 12.23
N GLU A 101 5.60 -11.29 11.71
CA GLU A 101 5.83 -12.69 11.39
C GLU A 101 6.72 -12.82 10.15
N ILE A 102 6.51 -11.97 9.14
CA ILE A 102 7.34 -11.91 7.94
C ILE A 102 8.78 -11.57 8.29
N LYS A 103 9.01 -10.59 9.17
CA LYS A 103 10.34 -10.23 9.66
C LYS A 103 11.05 -11.38 10.36
N LYS A 104 10.32 -12.19 11.16
CA LYS A 104 10.88 -13.40 11.79
C LYS A 104 11.30 -14.43 10.75
N VAL A 105 10.48 -14.65 9.71
CA VAL A 105 10.81 -15.56 8.60
C VAL A 105 12.01 -15.04 7.81
N LEU A 106 12.04 -13.74 7.49
CA LEU A 106 13.16 -13.09 6.80
C LEU A 106 14.46 -13.21 7.61
N GLY A 107 14.40 -13.08 8.94
CA GLY A 107 15.57 -13.30 9.81
C GLY A 107 16.17 -14.70 9.64
N LYS A 108 15.34 -15.74 9.60
CA LYS A 108 15.79 -17.12 9.35
C LYS A 108 16.38 -17.29 7.96
N VAL A 109 15.76 -16.69 6.93
CA VAL A 109 16.27 -16.75 5.55
C VAL A 109 17.63 -16.07 5.43
N LYS A 110 17.86 -14.94 6.12
CA LYS A 110 19.17 -14.27 6.19
C LYS A 110 20.23 -15.20 6.81
N GLU A 111 19.91 -15.82 7.94
CA GLU A 111 20.82 -16.69 8.68
C GLU A 111 21.15 -17.98 7.92
N GLU A 112 20.15 -18.66 7.36
CA GLU A 112 20.32 -19.95 6.67
C GLU A 112 20.90 -19.80 5.26
N GLY A 113 20.52 -18.74 4.55
CA GLY A 113 20.89 -18.52 3.15
C GLY A 113 22.16 -17.68 2.96
N GLY A 114 22.68 -17.04 4.01
CA GLY A 114 23.83 -16.14 3.90
C GLY A 114 23.55 -14.88 3.07
N PHE A 115 22.29 -14.51 2.88
CA PHE A 115 21.90 -13.34 2.09
C PHE A 115 22.13 -12.03 2.88
N GLN A 116 22.73 -11.05 2.22
CA GLN A 116 22.78 -9.68 2.72
C GLN A 116 21.55 -8.92 2.19
N LEU A 117 20.51 -8.81 3.02
CA LEU A 117 19.32 -8.04 2.70
C LEU A 117 18.86 -7.20 3.90
N ARG A 118 18.31 -6.02 3.63
CA ARG A 118 17.72 -5.13 4.63
C ARG A 118 16.28 -4.82 4.27
N GLY A 119 15.38 -4.95 5.23
CA GLY A 119 13.98 -4.54 5.07
C GLY A 119 13.81 -3.05 5.31
N PHE A 120 12.71 -2.46 4.85
CA PHE A 120 12.33 -1.09 5.21
C PHE A 120 12.14 -0.96 6.73
N GLY A 121 11.70 -2.03 7.40
CA GLY A 121 11.67 -2.11 8.86
C GLY A 121 13.04 -1.96 9.54
N ASP A 122 14.14 -2.35 8.88
CA ASP A 122 15.52 -2.28 9.41
C ASP A 122 16.20 -0.93 9.13
N MET A 123 15.75 -0.22 8.09
CA MET A 123 16.36 1.02 7.59
C MET A 123 15.85 2.26 8.33
N SER A 124 16.61 3.36 8.37
CA SER A 124 16.08 4.68 8.75
C SER A 124 15.12 5.24 7.69
N ALA A 125 14.34 6.29 8.00
CA ALA A 125 13.47 6.91 7.01
C ALA A 125 14.28 7.60 5.89
N GLU A 126 15.43 8.17 6.24
CA GLU A 126 16.39 8.77 5.30
C GLU A 126 17.00 7.72 4.38
N GLU A 127 17.32 6.53 4.92
CA GLU A 127 17.77 5.41 4.10
C GLU A 127 16.67 4.98 3.12
N VAL A 128 15.44 4.77 3.58
CA VAL A 128 14.31 4.42 2.70
C VAL A 128 14.08 5.49 1.63
N ALA A 129 14.12 6.77 1.99
CA ALA A 129 13.97 7.88 1.04
C ALA A 129 15.05 7.82 -0.07
N ARG A 130 16.31 7.61 0.31
CA ARG A 130 17.43 7.48 -0.63
C ARG A 130 17.29 6.27 -1.56
N GLU A 131 16.81 5.13 -1.04
CA GLU A 131 16.68 3.90 -1.82
C GLU A 131 15.45 3.88 -2.75
N SER A 132 14.38 4.56 -2.37
CA SER A 132 13.10 4.55 -3.11
C SER A 132 12.87 5.80 -3.97
N GLY A 133 13.66 6.86 -3.76
CA GLY A 133 13.42 8.17 -4.38
C GLY A 133 12.25 8.93 -3.77
N LEU A 134 11.67 8.45 -2.67
CA LEU A 134 10.60 9.14 -1.94
C LEU A 134 11.14 10.34 -1.16
N ASP A 135 10.28 11.33 -0.92
CA ASP A 135 10.54 12.32 0.11
C ASP A 135 10.52 11.69 1.52
N LEU A 136 11.07 12.39 2.50
CA LEU A 136 11.24 11.87 3.86
C LEU A 136 9.91 11.52 4.54
N GLU A 137 8.84 12.29 4.31
CA GLU A 137 7.54 12.01 4.91
C GLU A 137 6.89 10.79 4.25
N SER A 138 6.96 10.70 2.93
CA SER A 138 6.49 9.51 2.19
C SER A 138 7.28 8.25 2.60
N ALA A 139 8.59 8.36 2.82
CA ALA A 139 9.41 7.26 3.31
C ALA A 139 8.99 6.78 4.71
N LYS A 140 8.62 7.70 5.62
CA LYS A 140 8.08 7.33 6.94
C LYS A 140 6.78 6.54 6.82
N LEU A 141 5.92 6.87 5.85
CA LEU A 141 4.67 6.16 5.61
C LEU A 141 4.90 4.78 4.96
N ALA A 142 5.85 4.69 4.02
CA ALA A 142 6.22 3.43 3.36
C ALA A 142 6.79 2.38 4.33
N LYS A 143 7.37 2.84 5.45
CA LYS A 143 7.84 1.98 6.55
C LYS A 143 6.74 1.43 7.45
N GLN A 144 5.53 1.99 7.42
CA GLN A 144 4.40 1.54 8.26
C GLN A 144 3.70 0.34 7.62
N ARG A 145 4.45 -0.76 7.43
CA ARG A 145 3.96 -1.99 6.80
C ARG A 145 3.25 -2.87 7.82
N GLU A 146 2.14 -3.48 7.41
CA GLU A 146 1.28 -4.29 8.27
C GLU A 146 1.21 -5.76 7.83
N TYR A 147 1.41 -6.07 6.55
CA TYR A 147 1.13 -7.36 5.92
C TYR A 147 2.20 -7.84 4.92
N ASP A 148 3.19 -7.03 4.55
CA ASP A 148 4.38 -7.45 3.80
C ASP A 148 5.65 -6.73 4.30
N GLU A 149 6.79 -6.99 3.66
CA GLU A 149 8.04 -6.28 3.90
C GLU A 149 8.75 -6.00 2.57
N THR A 150 9.18 -4.75 2.37
CA THR A 150 10.01 -4.37 1.22
C THR A 150 11.46 -4.60 1.58
N VAL A 151 12.16 -5.40 0.78
CA VAL A 151 13.56 -5.74 1.00
C VAL A 151 14.46 -5.21 -0.10
N LYS A 152 15.63 -4.71 0.29
CA LYS A 152 16.75 -4.46 -0.62
C LYS A 152 17.79 -5.55 -0.43
N PHE A 153 18.19 -6.17 -1.53
CA PHE A 153 19.38 -7.02 -1.56
C PHE A 153 20.61 -6.11 -1.71
N ASP A 154 21.58 -6.28 -0.83
CA ASP A 154 22.89 -5.68 -1.04
C ASP A 154 23.57 -6.50 -2.14
N VAL A 155 23.86 -5.85 -3.27
CA VAL A 155 24.60 -6.49 -4.35
C VAL A 155 26.02 -6.70 -3.84
N SER A 156 26.37 -7.93 -3.49
CA SER A 156 27.77 -8.33 -3.33
C SER A 156 28.44 -8.09 -4.67
N GLY A 157 29.35 -7.10 -4.72
CA GLY A 157 30.08 -6.77 -5.94
C GLY A 157 30.79 -8.00 -6.50
N GLU A 158 30.54 -8.28 -7.77
CA GLU A 158 31.54 -8.86 -8.67
C GLU A 158 32.26 -7.73 -9.41
#